data_AF-A0A0H3HTV5-F1
#
_entry.id   AF-A0A0H3HTV5-F1
#
_cell.length_a   1.000
_cell.length_b   1.000
_cell.length_c   1.000
_cell.angle_alpha   90.00
_cell.angle_beta   90.00
_cell.angle_gamma   90.00
#
_symmetry.space_group_name_H-M   'P 1'
#
loop_
_entity.id
_entity.type
_entity.pdbx_description
1 polymer ?
#
loop_
_entity_poly.entity_id
_entity_poly.type
_entity_poly.pdbx_seq_one_letter_code
_entity_poly.pdbx_strand_id
1 'polypeptide(L)'
;MASPFSVDPNADPPCGVATRQPGNRSNAFDGPANRSAPPQSTARQNAAAGIAPLSPVRVEPAVARASRTVFDARLEALAASVSGLASWHVSVVDNAHVFIDRLVDAAVIELSIGPSGGMGGFPLFIALDLDAHPDLGIAAYPERDAVCAHRETSESVALRQAVSGILLEPLVKCLDRFGLCSPRVVSITRPRPVDRAGDWRDQPAVELTLALDERRVACAISLPMRGYDIVDALLRMQPTPRKPAMSIPGALIIGARPLAVDTLNVLEAGDVLLRGLFPHFNATLLSTGTRATESLRAVAAWGARGHVRLHAAVQVDVRSFVISKELSMSEEVDQASAGLGVVTTDEPTRIGELELPVQFEIDTVSLPIDQLSALEPGYVIELPVAVTDARLRLVVHGQTVGYGELVAVGEHLGVRIIRMAHRHGTVQ
;
A
#
# COMPACT_ATOMS: atom_id res chain seq x y z
N MET A 1 59.45 13.36 7.52
CA MET A 1 59.11 12.10 6.82
C MET A 1 57.92 12.38 5.89
N ALA A 2 57.83 11.67 4.77
CA ALA A 2 57.13 12.15 3.57
C ALA A 2 55.66 11.69 3.44
N SER A 3 54.87 12.48 2.71
CA SER A 3 53.62 12.07 2.05
C SER A 3 53.91 11.14 0.86
N PRO A 4 52.92 10.36 0.41
CA PRO A 4 52.31 10.63 -0.91
C PRO A 4 50.77 10.39 -0.88
N PHE A 5 49.94 10.82 -1.82
CA PHE A 5 50.11 11.39 -3.16
C PHE A 5 49.28 12.68 -3.33
N SER A 6 49.72 13.57 -4.22
CA SER A 6 48.88 14.63 -4.79
C SER A 6 49.15 14.68 -6.29
N VAL A 7 48.11 14.77 -7.12
CA VAL A 7 48.22 14.96 -8.58
C VAL A 7 47.17 15.98 -9.01
N ASP A 8 47.61 16.94 -9.81
CA ASP A 8 46.93 18.20 -10.15
C ASP A 8 46.03 18.05 -11.40
N PRO A 9 44.89 18.75 -11.54
CA PRO A 9 44.01 18.63 -12.69
C PRO A 9 44.23 19.76 -13.71
N ASN A 10 45.13 19.56 -14.69
CA ASN A 10 45.17 20.36 -15.92
C ASN A 10 46.07 19.74 -17.01
N ALA A 11 45.48 19.10 -18.03
CA ALA A 11 46.14 18.79 -19.30
C ALA A 11 45.12 18.43 -20.40
N ASP A 12 44.98 19.32 -21.38
CA ASP A 12 44.24 19.18 -22.65
C ASP A 12 45.26 19.27 -23.82
N PRO A 13 44.91 19.04 -25.11
CA PRO A 13 43.76 18.30 -25.65
C PRO A 13 44.26 17.04 -26.43
N PRO A 14 44.51 16.96 -27.77
CA PRO A 14 44.14 17.75 -28.95
C PRO A 14 43.02 17.13 -29.82
N CYS A 15 42.57 17.87 -30.84
CA CYS A 15 41.47 17.49 -31.76
C CYS A 15 41.85 16.53 -32.90
N GLY A 16 40.85 15.79 -33.42
CA GLY A 16 40.92 15.07 -34.70
C GLY A 16 39.56 15.03 -35.41
N VAL A 17 39.42 15.78 -36.52
CA VAL A 17 38.17 15.92 -37.29
C VAL A 17 38.15 14.96 -38.48
N ALA A 18 37.07 14.19 -38.67
CA ALA A 18 36.70 13.64 -39.99
C ALA A 18 35.22 13.23 -40.08
N THR A 19 34.50 13.93 -40.94
CA THR A 19 33.14 13.67 -41.44
C THR A 19 32.94 12.27 -42.04
N ARG A 20 31.74 11.70 -41.89
CA ARG A 20 31.25 10.57 -42.71
C ARG A 20 30.06 11.00 -43.58
N GLN A 21 30.12 10.71 -44.87
CA GLN A 21 28.97 10.67 -45.79
C GLN A 21 28.95 9.32 -46.53
N PRO A 22 27.78 8.83 -47.02
CA PRO A 22 27.60 7.43 -47.42
C PRO A 22 27.50 7.18 -48.95
N GLY A 23 27.56 5.91 -49.34
CA GLY A 23 27.37 5.41 -50.72
C GLY A 23 28.65 4.77 -51.27
N ASN A 24 28.65 3.64 -51.97
CA ASN A 24 27.73 3.26 -53.05
C ASN A 24 27.67 1.72 -53.26
N ARG A 25 26.81 1.29 -54.20
CA ARG A 25 26.49 -0.10 -54.62
C ARG A 25 27.61 -0.81 -55.41
N SER A 26 27.57 -2.15 -55.44
CA SER A 26 27.72 -3.07 -56.62
C SER A 26 27.72 -4.53 -56.10
N ASN A 27 26.82 -5.46 -56.46
CA ASN A 27 26.37 -6.07 -57.74
C ASN A 27 27.18 -7.30 -58.23
N ALA A 28 26.44 -8.27 -58.81
CA ALA A 28 26.82 -9.55 -59.44
C ALA A 28 27.21 -10.72 -58.48
N PHE A 29 26.45 -11.83 -58.39
CA PHE A 29 26.21 -12.94 -59.35
C PHE A 29 27.42 -13.87 -59.56
N ASP A 30 27.39 -15.10 -59.03
CA ASP A 30 27.13 -16.31 -59.85
C ASP A 30 27.07 -17.63 -59.04
N GLY A 31 26.39 -18.65 -59.60
CA GLY A 31 26.70 -20.08 -59.37
C GLY A 31 26.01 -20.83 -58.20
N PRO A 32 25.12 -21.83 -58.47
CA PRO A 32 24.55 -22.69 -57.43
C PRO A 32 25.40 -23.94 -57.17
N ALA A 33 25.62 -24.29 -55.89
CA ALA A 33 26.26 -25.55 -55.49
C ALA A 33 25.50 -26.21 -54.34
N ASN A 34 24.75 -27.26 -54.66
CA ASN A 34 23.99 -28.07 -53.72
C ASN A 34 24.91 -29.03 -52.94
N ARG A 35 25.03 -28.89 -51.61
CA ARG A 35 25.55 -29.95 -50.72
C ARG A 35 24.77 -30.01 -49.41
N SER A 36 24.35 -31.23 -49.10
CA SER A 36 23.50 -31.60 -47.97
C SER A 36 24.11 -31.26 -46.60
N ALA A 37 23.28 -30.74 -45.69
CA ALA A 37 23.54 -30.67 -44.25
C ALA A 37 22.57 -31.62 -43.51
N PRO A 38 23.00 -32.27 -42.41
CA PRO A 38 22.14 -33.18 -41.64
C PRO A 38 21.07 -32.41 -40.83
N PRO A 39 19.96 -33.07 -40.43
CA PRO A 39 18.90 -32.41 -39.71
C PRO A 39 19.36 -31.99 -38.31
N GLN A 40 19.39 -30.69 -38.05
CA GLN A 40 19.60 -30.18 -36.69
C GLN A 40 18.37 -30.51 -35.85
N SER A 41 18.59 -31.19 -34.72
CA SER A 41 17.56 -31.47 -33.74
C SER A 41 17.04 -30.17 -33.16
N THR A 42 15.76 -29.86 -33.44
CA THR A 42 15.05 -28.75 -32.79
C THR A 42 14.76 -29.12 -31.34
N ALA A 43 15.78 -29.00 -30.49
CA ALA A 43 15.60 -28.95 -29.05
C ALA A 43 14.69 -27.76 -28.72
N ARG A 44 13.39 -28.02 -28.59
CA ARG A 44 12.43 -27.06 -28.02
C ARG A 44 12.84 -26.86 -26.57
N GLN A 45 13.69 -25.86 -26.35
CA GLN A 45 13.87 -25.27 -25.04
C GLN A 45 12.51 -24.72 -24.64
N ASN A 46 11.85 -25.41 -23.71
CA ASN A 46 10.70 -24.87 -23.00
C ASN A 46 11.21 -23.65 -22.22
N ALA A 47 11.14 -22.49 -22.85
CA ALA A 47 11.31 -21.22 -22.18
C ALA A 47 10.18 -21.11 -21.16
N ALA A 48 10.49 -21.48 -19.90
CA ALA A 48 9.61 -21.20 -18.78
C ALA A 48 9.23 -19.72 -18.86
N ALA A 49 7.93 -19.44 -18.96
CA ALA A 49 7.44 -18.07 -19.09
C ALA A 49 7.89 -17.30 -17.86
N GLY A 50 8.93 -16.47 -18.03
CA GLY A 50 9.48 -15.69 -16.93
C GLY A 50 8.38 -14.84 -16.34
N ILE A 51 8.10 -15.03 -15.05
CA ILE A 51 7.14 -14.21 -14.31
C ILE A 51 7.54 -12.76 -14.54
N ALA A 52 6.65 -11.99 -15.17
CA ALA A 52 6.93 -10.59 -15.48
C ALA A 52 7.27 -9.88 -14.16
N PRO A 53 8.44 -9.23 -14.03
CA PRO A 53 8.84 -8.64 -12.76
C PRO A 53 7.82 -7.58 -12.37
N LEU A 54 7.23 -7.74 -11.19
CA LEU A 54 6.37 -6.75 -10.56
C LEU A 54 7.10 -5.41 -10.59
N SER A 55 6.64 -4.52 -11.46
CA SER A 55 7.19 -3.18 -11.63
C SER A 55 6.35 -2.26 -10.76
N PRO A 56 6.80 -1.93 -9.53
CA PRO A 56 6.01 -1.11 -8.62
C PRO A 56 5.75 0.25 -9.28
N VAL A 57 4.53 0.78 -9.08
CA VAL A 57 4.15 2.10 -9.59
C VAL A 57 5.12 3.14 -9.03
N ARG A 58 5.80 3.86 -9.91
CA ARG A 58 6.75 4.90 -9.52
C ARG A 58 5.99 6.11 -9.00
N VAL A 59 5.90 6.24 -7.68
CA VAL A 59 5.37 7.44 -7.02
C VAL A 59 6.36 8.59 -7.17
N GLU A 60 5.86 9.76 -7.56
CA GLU A 60 6.65 10.97 -7.75
C GLU A 60 7.02 11.58 -6.37
N PRO A 61 8.25 12.11 -6.14
CA PRO A 61 8.68 12.50 -4.81
C PRO A 61 7.82 13.57 -4.13
N ALA A 62 7.20 14.48 -4.89
CA ALA A 62 6.30 15.48 -4.33
C ALA A 62 4.95 14.86 -3.94
N VAL A 63 4.40 13.94 -4.74
CA VAL A 63 3.18 13.16 -4.39
C VAL A 63 3.42 12.37 -3.10
N ALA A 64 4.57 11.71 -2.98
CA ALA A 64 4.96 10.98 -1.77
C ALA A 64 5.12 11.90 -0.54
N ARG A 65 5.67 13.11 -0.73
CA ARG A 65 5.79 14.13 0.33
C ARG A 65 4.42 14.62 0.81
N ALA A 66 3.54 14.98 -0.13
CA ALA A 66 2.19 15.43 0.15
C ALA A 66 1.42 14.36 0.92
N SER A 67 1.43 13.12 0.41
CA SER A 67 0.79 11.95 1.03
C SER A 67 1.27 11.70 2.45
N ARG A 68 2.59 11.72 2.70
CA ARG A 68 3.14 11.53 4.05
C ARG A 68 2.68 12.61 5.04
N THR A 69 2.54 13.86 4.58
CA THR A 69 2.15 14.99 5.44
C THR A 69 0.64 15.00 5.70
N VAL A 70 -0.16 14.69 4.66
CA VAL A 70 -1.63 14.65 4.70
C VAL A 70 -2.15 13.45 5.51
N PHE A 71 -1.49 12.30 5.43
CA PHE A 71 -1.86 11.10 6.18
C PHE A 71 -1.06 10.93 7.49
N ASP A 72 -0.40 11.99 8.00
CA ASP A 72 0.12 11.97 9.37
C ASP A 72 -1.06 12.03 10.35
N ALA A 73 -1.14 11.03 11.25
CA ALA A 73 -2.22 10.94 12.24
C ALA A 73 -2.30 12.18 13.15
N ARG A 74 -1.21 12.96 13.31
CA ARG A 74 -1.19 14.21 14.08
C ARG A 74 -1.98 15.34 13.42
N LEU A 75 -2.35 15.21 12.14
CA LEU A 75 -3.13 16.22 11.43
C LEU A 75 -4.52 16.41 12.03
N GLU A 76 -5.11 15.36 12.63
CA GLU A 76 -6.37 15.45 13.37
C GLU A 76 -6.25 16.32 14.64
N ALA A 77 -5.16 16.16 15.40
CA ALA A 77 -4.85 17.03 16.54
C ALA A 77 -4.56 18.48 16.10
N LEU A 78 -3.88 18.67 14.97
CA LEU A 78 -3.66 19.99 14.39
C LEU A 78 -4.98 20.65 13.96
N ALA A 79 -5.87 19.91 13.30
CA ALA A 79 -7.20 20.39 12.90
C ALA A 79 -8.06 20.75 14.12
N ALA A 80 -8.04 19.94 15.18
CA ALA A 80 -8.75 20.23 16.43
C ALA A 80 -8.26 21.51 17.16
N SER A 81 -7.07 22.03 16.82
CA SER A 81 -6.59 23.32 17.34
C SER A 81 -7.17 24.54 16.60
N VAL A 82 -7.82 24.34 15.44
CA VAL A 82 -8.42 25.41 14.63
C VAL A 82 -9.80 25.76 15.18
N SER A 83 -9.93 26.95 15.76
CA SER A 83 -11.21 27.45 16.27
C SER A 83 -12.24 27.61 15.13
N GLY A 84 -13.47 27.16 15.36
CA GLY A 84 -14.58 27.25 14.39
C GLY A 84 -14.68 26.07 13.40
N LEU A 85 -13.70 25.15 13.39
CA LEU A 85 -13.68 24.02 12.47
C LEU A 85 -14.60 22.88 12.94
N ALA A 86 -15.75 22.71 12.28
CA ALA A 86 -16.74 21.69 12.61
C ALA A 86 -16.48 20.34 11.93
N SER A 87 -15.99 20.34 10.69
CA SER A 87 -15.56 19.14 9.98
C SER A 87 -14.52 19.47 8.92
N TRP A 88 -13.71 18.49 8.53
CA TRP A 88 -12.74 18.61 7.45
C TRP A 88 -12.53 17.24 6.78
N HIS A 89 -12.18 17.28 5.50
CA HIS A 89 -11.81 16.13 4.70
C HIS A 89 -10.66 16.53 3.77
N VAL A 90 -9.70 15.64 3.60
CA VAL A 90 -8.48 15.88 2.85
C VAL A 90 -8.21 14.70 1.91
N SER A 91 -7.81 14.99 0.68
CA SER A 91 -7.34 14.01 -0.29
C SER A 91 -6.07 14.54 -0.98
N VAL A 92 -5.24 13.62 -1.51
CA VAL A 92 -4.08 13.98 -2.33
C VAL A 92 -4.40 13.63 -3.77
N VAL A 93 -4.13 14.57 -4.68
CA VAL A 93 -4.36 14.42 -6.11
C VAL A 93 -3.06 14.71 -6.85
N ASP A 94 -2.74 13.88 -7.83
CA ASP A 94 -1.46 13.90 -8.54
C ASP A 94 -1.17 15.26 -9.20
N ASN A 95 -2.20 15.98 -9.65
CA ASN A 95 -2.09 17.29 -10.31
C ASN A 95 -3.28 18.20 -9.94
N ALA A 96 -3.03 19.48 -9.66
CA ALA A 96 -4.08 20.45 -9.31
C ALA A 96 -5.13 20.65 -10.43
N HIS A 97 -4.74 20.45 -11.69
CA HIS A 97 -5.64 20.48 -12.86
C HIS A 97 -6.90 19.64 -12.67
N VAL A 98 -6.77 18.45 -12.08
CA VAL A 98 -7.88 17.49 -11.90
C VAL A 98 -8.99 18.04 -11.01
N PHE A 99 -8.67 18.95 -10.09
CA PHE A 99 -9.67 19.67 -9.30
C PHE A 99 -10.25 20.86 -10.09
N ILE A 100 -9.39 21.66 -10.72
CA ILE A 100 -9.75 22.88 -11.48
C ILE A 100 -10.76 22.57 -12.59
N ASP A 101 -10.54 21.49 -13.33
CA ASP A 101 -11.39 21.08 -14.46
C ASP A 101 -12.80 20.62 -14.04
N ARG A 102 -13.08 20.52 -12.73
CA ARG A 102 -14.40 20.18 -12.16
C ARG A 102 -15.20 21.41 -11.67
N LEU A 103 -14.58 22.59 -11.63
CA LEU A 103 -15.19 23.80 -11.08
C LEU A 103 -16.06 24.52 -12.11
N VAL A 104 -17.07 25.28 -11.65
CA VAL A 104 -17.99 26.04 -12.50
C VAL A 104 -17.34 27.34 -12.97
N ASP A 105 -16.75 28.12 -12.05
CA ASP A 105 -15.96 29.32 -12.34
C ASP A 105 -14.66 29.29 -11.53
N ALA A 106 -13.65 28.59 -12.05
CA ALA A 106 -12.39 28.39 -11.34
C ALA A 106 -11.65 29.72 -11.08
N ALA A 107 -11.19 29.93 -9.85
CA ALA A 107 -10.17 30.91 -9.51
C ALA A 107 -8.98 30.28 -8.80
N VAL A 108 -7.82 30.90 -8.99
CA VAL A 108 -6.55 30.55 -8.38
C VAL A 108 -6.03 31.77 -7.64
N ILE A 109 -5.94 31.64 -6.32
CA ILE A 109 -5.29 32.62 -5.45
C ILE A 109 -3.82 32.26 -5.34
N GLU A 110 -2.95 33.19 -5.70
CA GLU A 110 -1.51 33.12 -5.45
C GLU A 110 -1.18 33.87 -4.17
N LEU A 111 -0.60 33.17 -3.20
CA LEU A 111 -0.09 33.73 -1.95
C LEU A 111 1.43 33.62 -1.93
N SER A 112 2.11 34.67 -1.46
CA SER A 112 3.53 34.63 -1.12
C SER A 112 3.68 34.40 0.39
N ILE A 113 4.43 33.36 0.77
CA ILE A 113 4.74 33.04 2.17
C ILE A 113 6.21 33.38 2.42
N GLY A 114 6.51 34.19 3.44
CA GLY A 114 7.87 34.53 3.85
C GLY A 114 8.11 36.02 4.14
N PRO A 115 9.30 36.38 4.65
CA PRO A 115 9.62 37.74 5.02
C PRO A 115 9.63 38.68 3.80
N SER A 116 8.98 39.83 3.95
CA SER A 116 8.75 40.77 2.86
C SER A 116 10.07 41.41 2.38
N GLY A 117 10.50 41.07 1.16
CA GLY A 117 11.75 41.56 0.56
C GLY A 117 12.99 40.72 0.86
N GLY A 118 12.84 39.52 1.43
CA GLY A 118 13.96 38.62 1.75
C GLY A 118 14.12 37.42 0.81
N MET A 119 15.35 36.93 0.67
CA MET A 119 15.65 35.66 -0.01
C MET A 119 15.15 34.50 0.86
N GLY A 120 14.09 33.81 0.44
CA GLY A 120 13.54 32.66 1.18
C GLY A 120 12.03 32.47 1.13
N GLY A 121 11.26 33.44 0.62
CA GLY A 121 9.83 33.27 0.40
C GLY A 121 9.51 32.27 -0.71
N PHE A 122 8.30 31.69 -0.68
CA PHE A 122 7.80 30.74 -1.68
C PHE A 122 6.32 30.99 -2.02
N PRO A 123 5.87 30.64 -3.24
CA PRO A 123 4.46 30.76 -3.61
C PRO A 123 3.63 29.58 -3.07
N LEU A 124 2.38 29.88 -2.74
CA LEU A 124 1.34 28.94 -2.34
C LEU A 124 0.12 29.21 -3.24
N PHE A 125 -0.41 28.19 -3.89
CA PHE A 125 -1.55 28.33 -4.80
C PHE A 125 -2.78 27.65 -4.21
N ILE A 126 -3.92 28.35 -4.23
CA ILE A 126 -5.21 27.84 -3.75
C ILE A 126 -6.23 27.98 -4.87
N ALA A 127 -6.70 26.86 -5.41
CA ALA A 127 -7.78 26.82 -6.39
C ALA A 127 -9.14 26.66 -5.69
N LEU A 128 -10.15 27.42 -6.10
CA LEU A 128 -11.53 27.37 -5.57
C LEU A 128 -12.56 27.78 -6.64
N ASP A 129 -13.84 27.54 -6.37
CA ASP A 129 -14.95 27.96 -7.23
C ASP A 129 -15.43 29.38 -6.86
N LEU A 130 -15.48 30.29 -7.83
CA LEU A 130 -16.04 31.63 -7.67
C LEU A 130 -17.57 31.62 -7.62
N ASP A 131 -18.25 30.60 -8.15
CA ASP A 131 -19.71 30.48 -8.01
C ASP A 131 -20.10 30.32 -6.53
N ALA A 132 -19.29 29.59 -5.76
CA ALA A 132 -19.41 29.47 -4.31
C ALA A 132 -18.93 30.73 -3.54
N HIS A 133 -18.14 31.60 -4.18
CA HIS A 133 -17.47 32.74 -3.57
C HIS A 133 -17.52 34.01 -4.46
N PRO A 134 -18.72 34.52 -4.81
CA PRO A 134 -18.90 35.57 -5.82
C PRO A 134 -18.21 36.89 -5.46
N ASP A 135 -18.05 37.17 -4.15
CA ASP A 135 -17.33 38.35 -3.65
C ASP A 135 -15.88 38.42 -4.19
N LEU A 136 -15.22 37.27 -4.36
CA LEU A 136 -13.86 37.19 -4.91
C LEU A 136 -13.82 37.45 -6.42
N GLY A 137 -14.93 37.26 -7.13
CA GLY A 137 -15.03 37.49 -8.58
C GLY A 137 -14.81 38.95 -8.99
N ILE A 138 -15.05 39.90 -8.08
CA ILE A 138 -14.76 41.33 -8.28
C ILE A 138 -13.24 41.57 -8.34
N ALA A 139 -12.49 40.85 -7.51
CA ALA A 139 -11.05 40.97 -7.36
C ALA A 139 -10.26 40.11 -8.36
N ALA A 140 -10.86 39.01 -8.83
CA ALA A 140 -10.28 38.13 -9.84
C ALA A 140 -9.93 38.90 -11.13
N TYR A 141 -8.71 38.68 -11.63
CA TYR A 141 -8.34 39.11 -12.96
C TYR A 141 -9.18 38.37 -14.01
N PRO A 142 -9.61 39.05 -15.08
CA PRO A 142 -10.18 38.38 -16.24
C PRO A 142 -9.17 37.37 -16.79
N GLU A 143 -9.69 36.40 -17.55
CA GLU A 143 -8.92 35.32 -18.15
C GLU A 143 -7.61 35.85 -18.78
N ARG A 144 -6.47 35.23 -18.43
CA ARG A 144 -5.12 35.82 -18.60
C ARG A 144 -4.66 35.87 -20.05
N ASP A 145 -5.26 36.77 -20.84
CA ASP A 145 -4.85 37.05 -22.20
C ASP A 145 -3.56 37.87 -22.21
N ALA A 146 -2.49 37.33 -22.81
CA ALA A 146 -1.26 38.06 -23.06
C ALA A 146 -1.51 39.36 -23.86
N VAL A 147 -2.59 39.40 -24.64
CA VAL A 147 -3.04 40.57 -25.42
C VAL A 147 -3.83 41.59 -24.57
N CYS A 148 -4.57 41.14 -23.54
CA CYS A 148 -5.38 42.00 -22.67
C CYS A 148 -4.59 42.50 -21.44
N ALA A 149 -3.58 41.77 -21.00
CA ALA A 149 -2.66 42.19 -19.94
C ALA A 149 -1.88 43.48 -20.29
N HIS A 150 -1.80 43.87 -21.57
CA HIS A 150 -1.24 45.14 -22.03
C HIS A 150 -2.27 46.28 -22.08
N ARG A 151 -3.52 46.04 -21.67
CA ARG A 151 -4.65 46.97 -21.78
C ARG A 151 -5.26 47.37 -20.44
N GLU A 152 -5.03 46.61 -19.37
CA GLU A 152 -5.35 47.05 -18.01
C GLU A 152 -4.37 48.14 -17.55
N THR A 153 -4.87 49.18 -16.88
CA THR A 153 -4.02 50.24 -16.34
C THR A 153 -3.35 49.76 -15.06
N SER A 154 -2.15 50.26 -14.76
CA SER A 154 -1.45 49.97 -13.49
C SER A 154 -2.33 50.26 -12.27
N GLU A 155 -3.21 51.27 -12.38
CA GLU A 155 -4.20 51.64 -11.36
C GLU A 155 -5.27 50.56 -11.16
N SER A 156 -5.80 49.93 -12.23
CA SER A 156 -6.76 48.84 -12.08
C SER A 156 -6.13 47.58 -11.48
N VAL A 157 -4.87 47.30 -11.83
CA VAL A 157 -4.08 46.20 -11.26
C VAL A 157 -3.88 46.43 -9.75
N ALA A 158 -3.43 47.62 -9.36
CA ALA A 158 -3.24 48.01 -7.96
C ALA A 158 -4.56 47.98 -7.16
N LEU A 159 -5.67 48.43 -7.76
CA LEU A 159 -7.00 48.39 -7.14
C LEU A 159 -7.46 46.93 -6.90
N ARG A 160 -7.36 46.05 -7.91
CA ARG A 160 -7.69 44.63 -7.75
C ARG A 160 -6.85 43.96 -6.67
N GLN A 161 -5.56 44.27 -6.61
CA GLN A 161 -4.67 43.75 -5.55
C GLN A 161 -5.07 44.25 -4.16
N ALA A 162 -5.42 45.53 -4.02
CA ALA A 162 -5.91 46.09 -2.76
C ALA A 162 -7.23 45.46 -2.31
N VAL A 163 -8.19 45.28 -3.22
CA VAL A 163 -9.47 44.59 -2.94
C VAL A 163 -9.22 43.13 -2.57
N SER A 164 -8.35 42.43 -3.29
CA SER A 164 -7.94 41.04 -2.96
C SER A 164 -7.38 40.93 -1.54
N GLY A 165 -6.52 41.89 -1.14
CA GLY A 165 -5.94 41.95 0.20
C GLY A 165 -6.97 42.19 1.31
N ILE A 166 -8.01 42.98 1.04
CA ILE A 166 -9.12 43.23 1.97
C ILE A 166 -10.01 41.99 2.10
N LEU A 167 -10.45 41.41 0.98
CA LEU A 167 -11.35 40.24 0.97
C LEU A 167 -10.71 39.00 1.61
N LEU A 168 -9.41 38.80 1.42
CA LEU A 168 -8.66 37.67 1.96
C LEU A 168 -7.90 38.00 3.26
N GLU A 169 -8.12 39.17 3.86
CA GLU A 169 -7.53 39.53 5.16
C GLU A 169 -7.81 38.49 6.26
N PRO A 170 -9.02 37.90 6.38
CA PRO A 170 -9.28 36.84 7.36
C PRO A 170 -8.45 35.58 7.13
N LEU A 171 -8.24 35.19 5.86
CA LEU A 171 -7.41 34.05 5.48
C LEU A 171 -5.94 34.32 5.82
N VAL A 172 -5.42 35.49 5.45
CA VAL A 172 -4.06 35.94 5.79
C VAL A 172 -3.82 35.89 7.30
N LYS A 173 -4.73 36.44 8.11
CA LYS A 173 -4.67 36.37 9.59
C LYS A 173 -4.81 34.94 10.14
N CYS A 174 -5.47 34.03 9.41
CA CYS A 174 -5.55 32.63 9.80
C CYS A 174 -4.23 31.90 9.55
N LEU A 175 -3.64 32.08 8.36
CA LEU A 175 -2.38 31.45 7.98
C LEU A 175 -1.20 31.94 8.85
N ASP A 176 -1.16 33.24 9.19
CA ASP A 176 -0.12 33.80 10.07
C ASP A 176 -0.24 33.25 11.50
N ARG A 177 -1.47 33.16 12.06
CA ARG A 177 -1.73 32.49 13.34
C ARG A 177 -1.40 30.99 13.33
N PHE A 178 -1.51 30.34 12.18
CA PHE A 178 -1.17 28.93 11.99
C PHE A 178 0.34 28.69 11.84
N GLY A 179 1.15 29.75 11.76
CA GLY A 179 2.62 29.69 11.71
C GLY A 179 3.24 29.83 10.32
N LEU A 180 2.46 30.19 9.29
CA LEU A 180 3.00 30.57 7.98
C LEU A 180 3.40 32.05 8.00
N CYS A 181 4.70 32.32 8.12
CA CYS A 181 5.22 33.67 8.36
C CYS A 181 4.82 34.69 7.26
N SER A 182 4.12 35.76 7.65
CA SER A 182 3.86 36.93 6.79
C SER A 182 3.22 36.61 5.42
N PRO A 183 2.06 35.92 5.38
CA PRO A 183 1.39 35.58 4.13
C PRO A 183 0.87 36.84 3.44
N ARG A 184 1.03 36.93 2.11
CA ARG A 184 0.55 38.07 1.30
C ARG A 184 -0.15 37.60 0.04
N VAL A 185 -1.26 38.22 -0.32
CA VAL A 185 -1.94 37.97 -1.59
C VAL A 185 -1.16 38.63 -2.73
N VAL A 186 -0.78 37.83 -3.72
CA VAL A 186 -0.12 38.29 -4.95
C VAL A 186 -1.16 38.56 -6.02
N SER A 187 -2.00 37.56 -6.33
CA SER A 187 -3.01 37.65 -7.38
C SER A 187 -4.21 36.72 -7.12
N ILE A 188 -5.33 37.01 -7.77
CA ILE A 188 -6.48 36.08 -7.91
C ILE A 188 -6.75 36.01 -9.41
N THR A 189 -6.63 34.84 -10.04
CA THR A 189 -6.70 34.70 -11.51
C THR A 189 -7.65 33.59 -11.92
N ARG A 190 -8.36 33.77 -13.04
CA ARG A 190 -9.09 32.68 -13.71
C ARG A 190 -8.12 31.87 -14.59
N PRO A 191 -7.91 30.56 -14.33
CA PRO A 191 -6.94 29.73 -15.06
C PRO A 191 -7.45 29.35 -16.45
N ARG A 192 -6.56 29.33 -17.45
CA ARG A 192 -6.89 28.89 -18.82
C ARG A 192 -6.67 27.39 -19.03
N PRO A 193 -7.50 26.68 -19.83
CA PRO A 193 -7.31 25.24 -20.10
C PRO A 193 -6.03 24.85 -20.86
N VAL A 194 -5.30 25.81 -21.45
CA VAL A 194 -4.26 25.55 -22.48
C VAL A 194 -2.86 26.05 -22.08
N ASP A 195 -2.70 26.74 -20.96
CA ASP A 195 -1.37 27.15 -20.47
C ASP A 195 -0.56 25.89 -20.10
N ARG A 196 0.50 25.59 -20.86
CA ARG A 196 1.34 24.39 -20.68
C ARG A 196 2.79 24.72 -20.35
N ALA A 197 3.35 23.83 -19.52
CA ALA A 197 4.75 23.69 -19.10
C ALA A 197 5.20 24.61 -17.96
N GLY A 198 5.36 24.00 -16.77
CA GLY A 198 6.03 24.61 -15.61
C GLY A 198 5.11 25.34 -14.65
N ASP A 199 3.78 25.24 -14.83
CA ASP A 199 2.81 25.84 -13.94
C ASP A 199 2.63 24.99 -12.67
N TRP A 200 2.24 25.61 -11.56
CA TRP A 200 1.94 24.95 -10.27
C TRP A 200 0.81 23.91 -10.34
N ARG A 201 0.15 23.80 -11.50
CA ARG A 201 -0.92 22.86 -11.82
C ARG A 201 -0.42 21.44 -12.13
N ASP A 202 0.83 21.34 -12.59
CA ASP A 202 1.58 20.08 -12.77
C ASP A 202 2.23 19.61 -11.44
N GLN A 203 1.91 20.26 -10.31
CA GLN A 203 2.34 19.86 -8.97
C GLN A 203 1.21 19.12 -8.24
N PRO A 204 1.54 18.19 -7.33
CA PRO A 204 0.55 17.53 -6.49
C PRO A 204 -0.20 18.53 -5.63
N ALA A 205 -1.52 18.40 -5.64
CA ALA A 205 -2.40 19.23 -4.85
C ALA A 205 -3.06 18.41 -3.74
N VAL A 206 -3.39 19.12 -2.67
CA VAL A 206 -4.20 18.62 -1.57
C VAL A 206 -5.59 19.20 -1.73
N GLU A 207 -6.58 18.37 -2.11
CA GLU A 207 -7.98 18.80 -2.05
C GLU A 207 -8.39 18.85 -0.56
N LEU A 208 -8.92 19.99 -0.14
CA LEU A 208 -9.35 20.26 1.21
C LEU A 208 -10.80 20.74 1.17
N THR A 209 -11.69 19.97 1.80
CA THR A 209 -13.05 20.42 2.13
C THR A 209 -13.13 20.64 3.62
N LEU A 210 -13.63 21.80 4.07
CA LEU A 210 -13.79 22.12 5.47
C LEU A 210 -15.11 22.85 5.74
N ALA A 211 -15.62 22.74 6.96
CA ALA A 211 -16.74 23.51 7.47
C ALA A 211 -16.23 24.39 8.62
N LEU A 212 -16.15 25.70 8.38
CA LEU A 212 -15.68 26.71 9.33
C LEU A 212 -16.81 27.71 9.60
N ASP A 213 -17.22 27.86 10.86
CA ASP A 213 -18.27 28.80 11.28
C ASP A 213 -19.55 28.68 10.41
N GLU A 214 -20.08 27.46 10.29
CA GLU A 214 -21.22 27.06 9.44
C GLU A 214 -21.04 27.25 7.91
N ARG A 215 -19.89 27.74 7.44
CA ARG A 215 -19.55 27.86 6.01
C ARG A 215 -18.71 26.70 5.53
N ARG A 216 -19.23 25.97 4.52
CA ARG A 216 -18.44 24.98 3.78
C ARG A 216 -17.54 25.67 2.77
N VAL A 217 -16.24 25.36 2.81
CA VAL A 217 -15.23 25.78 1.84
C VAL A 217 -14.64 24.52 1.21
N ALA A 218 -14.49 24.52 -0.11
CA ALA A 218 -13.80 23.47 -0.85
C ALA A 218 -12.74 24.12 -1.75
N CYS A 219 -11.49 23.68 -1.62
CA CYS A 219 -10.37 24.19 -2.40
C CYS A 219 -9.33 23.09 -2.65
N ALA A 220 -8.44 23.32 -3.61
CA ALA A 220 -7.21 22.54 -3.78
C ALA A 220 -5.99 23.41 -3.50
N ILE A 221 -5.07 22.90 -2.68
CA ILE A 221 -3.89 23.62 -2.23
C ILE A 221 -2.65 22.98 -2.86
N SER A 222 -1.90 23.76 -3.63
CA SER A 222 -0.60 23.36 -4.19
C SER A 222 0.52 24.07 -3.45
N LEU A 223 1.44 23.28 -2.91
CA LEU A 223 2.52 23.68 -2.00
C LEU A 223 3.87 23.16 -2.52
N PRO A 224 4.91 24.01 -2.62
CA PRO A 224 6.26 23.52 -2.89
C PRO A 224 6.80 22.76 -1.65
N MET A 225 7.85 21.96 -1.85
CA MET A 225 8.47 21.12 -0.80
C MET A 225 8.75 21.88 0.53
N ARG A 226 9.21 23.13 0.45
CA ARG A 226 9.45 24.00 1.63
C ARG A 226 8.19 24.32 2.43
N GLY A 227 7.02 24.36 1.80
CA GLY A 227 5.74 24.54 2.48
C GLY A 227 5.40 23.32 3.33
N TYR A 228 5.59 22.11 2.79
CA TYR A 228 5.42 20.86 3.55
C TYR A 228 6.39 20.75 4.74
N ASP A 229 7.60 21.33 4.66
CA ASP A 229 8.53 21.34 5.80
C ASP A 229 8.04 22.18 6.99
N ILE A 230 7.27 23.25 6.73
CA ILE A 230 6.59 24.05 7.78
C ILE A 230 5.43 23.25 8.37
N VAL A 231 4.61 22.60 7.54
CA VAL A 231 3.50 21.75 8.02
C VAL A 231 4.03 20.59 8.87
N ASP A 232 5.10 19.92 8.44
CA ASP A 232 5.83 18.90 9.23
C ASP A 232 6.36 19.45 10.55
N ALA A 233 6.75 20.73 10.63
CA ALA A 233 7.18 21.35 11.89
C ALA A 233 5.98 21.54 12.83
N LEU A 234 4.84 22.01 12.33
CA LEU A 234 3.60 22.18 13.09
C LEU A 234 3.06 20.82 13.58
N LEU A 235 3.04 19.80 12.72
CA LEU A 235 2.67 18.42 13.09
C LEU A 235 3.60 17.84 14.17
N ARG A 236 4.89 18.19 14.16
CA ARG A 236 5.83 17.76 15.21
C ARG A 236 5.56 18.38 16.59
N MET A 237 4.88 19.52 16.66
CA MET A 237 4.45 20.15 17.92
C MET A 237 3.16 19.53 18.48
N GLN A 238 2.40 18.77 17.69
CA GLN A 238 1.17 18.12 18.14
C GLN A 238 1.46 16.84 18.95
N PRO A 239 0.59 16.50 19.93
CA PRO A 239 0.70 15.23 20.63
C PRO A 239 0.60 14.06 19.66
N THR A 240 1.45 13.05 19.81
CA THR A 240 1.33 11.81 19.04
C THR A 240 0.02 11.12 19.39
N PRO A 241 -0.93 10.95 18.45
CA PRO A 241 -2.15 10.22 18.73
C PRO A 241 -1.82 8.77 19.05
N ARG A 242 -2.50 8.23 20.05
CA ARG A 242 -2.41 6.82 20.39
C ARG A 242 -3.15 6.05 19.30
N LYS A 243 -2.41 5.51 18.31
CA LYS A 243 -2.99 4.77 17.19
C LYS A 243 -3.97 3.71 17.74
N PRO A 244 -5.20 3.61 17.20
CA PRO A 244 -6.08 2.52 17.56
C PRO A 244 -5.37 1.21 17.20
N ALA A 245 -5.29 0.32 18.18
CA ALA A 245 -4.57 -0.93 18.05
C ALA A 245 -5.30 -1.84 17.05
N MET A 246 -4.85 -1.84 15.78
CA MET A 246 -5.40 -2.69 14.73
C MET A 246 -5.12 -4.15 15.10
N SER A 247 -6.12 -4.80 15.69
CA SER A 247 -6.04 -6.19 16.11
C SER A 247 -6.15 -7.10 14.89
N ILE A 248 -5.14 -7.92 14.69
CA ILE A 248 -5.02 -8.87 13.59
C ILE A 248 -5.43 -10.26 14.11
N PRO A 249 -6.41 -10.93 13.48
CA PRO A 249 -6.90 -12.22 13.97
C PRO A 249 -5.81 -13.30 13.86
N GLY A 250 -5.68 -14.09 14.94
CA GLY A 250 -4.76 -15.21 15.03
C GLY A 250 -5.45 -16.55 14.80
N ALA A 251 -4.70 -17.50 14.24
CA ALA A 251 -5.06 -18.90 14.11
C ALA A 251 -3.83 -19.79 14.39
N LEU A 252 -4.06 -21.00 14.87
CA LEU A 252 -3.05 -22.04 15.09
C LEU A 252 -3.34 -23.20 14.14
N ILE A 253 -2.49 -23.35 13.13
CA ILE A 253 -2.55 -24.44 12.15
C ILE A 253 -1.84 -25.64 12.79
N ILE A 254 -2.61 -26.68 13.11
CA ILE A 254 -2.13 -27.91 13.76
C ILE A 254 -2.01 -29.10 12.80
N GLY A 255 -2.39 -28.90 11.54
CA GLY A 255 -2.35 -29.91 10.50
C GLY A 255 -2.67 -29.36 9.12
N ALA A 256 -2.19 -30.06 8.11
CA ALA A 256 -2.62 -29.89 6.73
C ALA A 256 -2.66 -31.27 6.05
N ARG A 257 -3.70 -31.54 5.26
CA ARG A 257 -3.82 -32.78 4.49
C ARG A 257 -4.44 -32.51 3.12
N PRO A 258 -3.85 -33.00 2.01
CA PRO A 258 -4.54 -33.04 0.73
C PRO A 258 -5.75 -33.97 0.83
N LEU A 259 -6.93 -33.49 0.44
CA LEU A 259 -8.13 -34.28 0.25
C LEU A 259 -8.70 -34.04 -1.15
N ALA A 260 -9.04 -35.11 -1.85
CA ALA A 260 -9.71 -35.01 -3.14
C ALA A 260 -11.08 -34.31 -3.01
N VAL A 261 -11.48 -33.54 -4.03
CA VAL A 261 -12.78 -32.86 -4.10
C VAL A 261 -13.94 -33.84 -3.86
N ASP A 262 -13.89 -35.05 -4.43
CA ASP A 262 -14.92 -36.08 -4.21
C ASP A 262 -15.00 -36.55 -2.75
N THR A 263 -13.86 -36.59 -2.03
CA THR A 263 -13.86 -36.89 -0.59
C THR A 263 -14.50 -35.73 0.19
N LEU A 264 -14.15 -34.49 -0.14
CA LEU A 264 -14.72 -33.30 0.51
C LEU A 264 -16.24 -33.16 0.31
N ASN A 265 -16.75 -33.58 -0.85
CA ASN A 265 -18.18 -33.56 -1.18
C ASN A 265 -19.01 -34.60 -0.43
N VAL A 266 -18.40 -35.70 0.01
CA VAL A 266 -19.08 -36.82 0.69
C VAL A 266 -18.94 -36.76 2.22
N LEU A 267 -18.04 -35.92 2.76
CA LEU A 267 -17.87 -35.78 4.21
C LEU A 267 -19.16 -35.29 4.91
N GLU A 268 -19.61 -36.05 5.91
CA GLU A 268 -20.76 -35.74 6.74
C GLU A 268 -20.38 -35.53 8.23
N ALA A 269 -21.33 -35.03 9.02
CA ALA A 269 -21.14 -34.88 10.46
C ALA A 269 -21.07 -36.26 11.14
N GLY A 270 -19.98 -36.50 11.86
CA GLY A 270 -19.66 -37.79 12.46
C GLY A 270 -18.42 -38.47 11.86
N ASP A 271 -18.05 -38.13 10.62
CA ASP A 271 -16.85 -38.68 9.96
C ASP A 271 -15.57 -38.31 10.72
N VAL A 272 -14.55 -39.19 10.67
CA VAL A 272 -13.28 -38.97 11.36
C VAL A 272 -12.11 -38.98 10.39
N LEU A 273 -11.49 -37.81 10.22
CA LEU A 273 -10.28 -37.63 9.42
C LEU A 273 -9.04 -37.98 10.26
N LEU A 274 -8.51 -39.19 10.05
CA LEU A 274 -7.21 -39.60 10.60
C LEU A 274 -6.05 -39.00 9.78
N ARG A 275 -4.88 -38.87 10.41
CA ARG A 275 -3.63 -38.40 9.77
C ARG A 275 -3.74 -37.02 9.10
N GLY A 276 -4.65 -36.17 9.57
CA GLY A 276 -4.79 -34.78 9.13
C GLY A 276 -3.87 -33.79 9.87
N LEU A 277 -3.32 -34.22 11.00
CA LEU A 277 -2.55 -33.40 11.94
C LEU A 277 -1.04 -33.62 11.77
N PHE A 278 -0.22 -32.66 12.21
CA PHE A 278 1.23 -32.81 12.15
C PHE A 278 1.71 -33.99 13.02
N PRO A 279 2.83 -34.66 12.68
CA PRO A 279 3.20 -35.96 13.29
C PRO A 279 3.33 -36.00 14.82
N HIS A 280 3.59 -34.85 15.46
CA HIS A 280 3.70 -34.75 16.92
C HIS A 280 2.33 -34.77 17.64
N PHE A 281 1.22 -34.56 16.93
CA PHE A 281 -0.14 -34.63 17.47
C PHE A 281 -0.63 -36.09 17.53
N ASN A 282 -0.42 -36.76 18.67
CA ASN A 282 -0.82 -38.15 18.91
C ASN A 282 -1.95 -38.25 19.96
N ALA A 283 -2.45 -39.47 20.21
CA ALA A 283 -3.54 -39.68 21.17
C ALA A 283 -3.18 -39.38 22.63
N THR A 284 -1.89 -39.31 23.00
CA THR A 284 -1.49 -39.00 24.38
C THR A 284 -1.81 -37.56 24.79
N LEU A 285 -2.01 -36.66 23.82
CA LEU A 285 -2.51 -35.29 24.01
C LEU A 285 -3.88 -35.27 24.73
N LEU A 286 -4.77 -36.21 24.40
CA LEU A 286 -6.09 -36.36 25.05
C LEU A 286 -6.06 -37.20 26.34
N SER A 287 -4.90 -37.80 26.68
CA SER A 287 -4.76 -38.63 27.88
C SER A 287 -4.52 -37.76 29.11
N THR A 288 -5.59 -37.48 29.86
CA THR A 288 -5.56 -36.66 31.08
C THR A 288 -4.63 -37.23 32.15
N GLY A 289 -3.39 -36.75 32.21
CA GLY A 289 -2.41 -37.10 33.25
C GLY A 289 -0.96 -37.14 32.78
N THR A 290 -0.71 -37.30 31.48
CA THR A 290 0.66 -37.33 30.95
C THR A 290 1.06 -35.93 30.47
N ARG A 291 2.08 -35.32 31.10
CA ARG A 291 2.79 -34.20 30.44
C ARG A 291 3.39 -34.75 29.15
N ALA A 292 3.02 -34.17 28.00
CA ALA A 292 3.69 -34.47 26.74
C ALA A 292 5.19 -34.16 26.91
N THR A 293 6.03 -35.19 26.89
CA THR A 293 7.49 -35.05 27.04
C THR A 293 8.16 -34.51 25.77
N GLU A 294 7.42 -34.47 24.67
CA GLU A 294 7.81 -33.81 23.42
C GLU A 294 6.93 -32.57 23.21
N SER A 295 7.56 -31.45 22.82
CA SER A 295 6.81 -30.23 22.49
C SER A 295 6.11 -30.38 21.13
N LEU A 296 4.78 -30.26 21.16
CA LEU A 296 3.94 -30.30 19.96
C LEU A 296 4.37 -29.17 19.02
N ARG A 297 4.48 -29.43 17.71
CA ARG A 297 4.88 -28.41 16.72
C ARG A 297 3.70 -28.04 15.84
N ALA A 298 3.42 -26.75 15.76
CA ALA A 298 2.35 -26.18 14.95
C ALA A 298 2.84 -24.89 14.26
N VAL A 299 1.96 -24.26 13.47
CA VAL A 299 2.23 -22.96 12.86
C VAL A 299 1.17 -21.96 13.33
N ALA A 300 1.59 -20.92 14.05
CA ALA A 300 0.71 -19.78 14.30
C ALA A 300 0.67 -18.89 13.05
N ALA A 301 -0.50 -18.33 12.76
CA ALA A 301 -0.76 -17.47 11.61
C ALA A 301 -1.60 -16.26 12.03
N TRP A 302 -1.17 -15.05 11.69
CA TRP A 302 -1.92 -13.82 11.92
C TRP A 302 -2.24 -13.12 10.60
N GLY A 303 -3.51 -12.80 10.39
CA GLY A 303 -4.00 -12.11 9.19
C GLY A 303 -5.33 -12.67 8.70
N ALA A 304 -5.92 -11.99 7.72
CA ALA A 304 -7.12 -12.47 7.06
C ALA A 304 -6.83 -13.75 6.26
N ARG A 305 -7.74 -14.72 6.33
CA ARG A 305 -7.64 -15.98 5.58
C ARG A 305 -7.79 -15.72 4.07
N GLY A 306 -7.00 -16.40 3.26
CA GLY A 306 -6.99 -16.20 1.80
C GLY A 306 -6.17 -14.99 1.34
N HIS A 307 -5.41 -14.37 2.24
CA HIS A 307 -4.44 -13.31 1.95
C HIS A 307 -3.08 -13.67 2.54
N VAL A 308 -2.07 -12.85 2.27
CA VAL A 308 -0.78 -12.87 2.96
C VAL A 308 -0.98 -12.83 4.47
N ARG A 309 -0.42 -13.82 5.18
CA ARG A 309 -0.42 -13.93 6.64
C ARG A 309 0.99 -13.93 7.20
N LEU A 310 1.12 -13.47 8.43
CA LEU A 310 2.34 -13.57 9.23
C LEU A 310 2.36 -14.95 9.91
N HIS A 311 3.37 -15.75 9.64
CA HIS A 311 3.51 -17.13 10.11
C HIS A 311 4.68 -17.29 11.09
N ALA A 312 4.48 -18.07 12.14
CA ALA A 312 5.54 -18.52 13.05
C ALA A 312 5.47 -20.03 13.24
N ALA A 313 6.62 -20.72 13.23
CA ALA A 313 6.69 -22.06 13.78
C ALA A 313 6.63 -21.96 15.31
N VAL A 314 5.72 -22.69 15.95
CA VAL A 314 5.47 -22.60 17.39
C VAL A 314 5.52 -23.97 18.07
N GLN A 315 6.01 -23.97 19.32
CA GLN A 315 5.93 -25.11 20.22
C GLN A 315 4.69 -24.94 21.09
N VAL A 316 3.77 -25.90 21.03
CA VAL A 316 2.45 -25.84 21.67
C VAL A 316 2.45 -26.69 22.95
N ASP A 317 1.95 -26.10 24.03
CA ASP A 317 1.51 -26.78 25.24
C ASP A 317 -0.02 -26.81 25.27
N VAL A 318 -0.63 -27.49 26.25
CA VAL A 318 -2.09 -27.71 26.32
C VAL A 318 -2.91 -26.42 26.25
N ARG A 319 -2.39 -25.28 26.76
CA ARG A 319 -3.09 -23.98 26.83
C ARG A 319 -2.29 -22.78 26.35
N SER A 320 -1.11 -22.97 25.77
CA SER A 320 -0.28 -21.86 25.27
C SER A 320 0.63 -22.34 24.16
N PHE A 321 1.25 -21.41 23.45
CA PHE A 321 2.31 -21.73 22.50
C PHE A 321 3.45 -20.72 22.59
N VAL A 322 4.66 -21.20 22.28
CA VAL A 322 5.91 -20.44 22.32
C VAL A 322 6.44 -20.29 20.89
N ILE A 323 6.76 -19.07 20.49
CA ILE A 323 7.36 -18.79 19.18
C ILE A 323 8.76 -19.41 19.13
N SER A 324 9.01 -20.29 18.15
CA SER A 324 10.26 -21.07 18.09
C SER A 324 11.22 -20.65 16.96
N LYS A 325 10.72 -19.88 16.00
CA LYS A 325 11.48 -19.32 14.87
C LYS A 325 11.02 -17.89 14.61
N GLU A 326 11.85 -17.15 13.89
CA GLU A 326 11.53 -15.84 13.36
C GLU A 326 10.31 -15.89 12.42
N LEU A 327 9.60 -14.77 12.35
CA LEU A 327 8.34 -14.64 11.62
C LEU A 327 8.59 -14.61 10.11
N SER A 328 7.83 -15.37 9.34
CA SER A 328 7.80 -15.29 7.88
C SER A 328 6.45 -14.74 7.40
N MET A 329 6.43 -14.16 6.20
CA MET A 329 5.21 -13.62 5.60
C MET A 329 4.92 -14.36 4.30
N SER A 330 3.77 -15.04 4.22
CA SER A 330 3.42 -15.93 3.10
C SER A 330 1.90 -16.06 2.94
N GLU A 331 1.44 -16.45 1.75
CA GLU A 331 0.04 -16.80 1.49
C GLU A 331 -0.25 -18.29 1.80
N GLU A 332 0.73 -19.16 1.54
CA GLU A 332 0.69 -20.59 1.86
C GLU A 332 1.73 -20.97 2.92
N VAL A 333 1.40 -21.97 3.74
CA VAL A 333 2.38 -22.59 4.64
C VAL A 333 3.30 -23.46 3.81
N ASP A 334 4.61 -23.19 3.88
CA ASP A 334 5.63 -23.77 3.01
C ASP A 334 5.73 -25.30 3.16
N GLN A 335 5.03 -26.02 2.28
CA GLN A 335 4.84 -27.48 2.36
C GLN A 335 6.14 -28.27 2.17
N ALA A 336 7.22 -27.61 1.70
CA ALA A 336 8.55 -28.19 1.55
C ALA A 336 9.12 -28.78 2.86
N SER A 337 8.62 -28.36 4.03
CA SER A 337 8.99 -28.95 5.32
C SER A 337 8.39 -30.35 5.59
N ALA A 338 7.48 -30.84 4.73
CA ALA A 338 6.75 -32.10 4.91
C ALA A 338 7.14 -33.23 3.94
N GLY A 339 8.08 -33.01 3.01
CA GLY A 339 8.79 -34.09 2.30
C GLY A 339 7.99 -34.93 1.31
N LEU A 340 6.93 -34.37 0.69
CA LEU A 340 6.14 -35.06 -0.34
C LEU A 340 6.43 -34.47 -1.73
N GLY A 341 7.11 -35.25 -2.58
CA GLY A 341 7.35 -34.91 -3.98
C GLY A 341 6.21 -35.39 -4.88
N VAL A 342 5.68 -34.49 -5.72
CA VAL A 342 4.62 -34.80 -6.68
C VAL A 342 5.21 -35.47 -7.93
N VAL A 343 4.66 -36.61 -8.33
CA VAL A 343 4.91 -37.23 -9.64
C VAL A 343 3.77 -36.80 -10.56
N THR A 344 4.09 -36.05 -11.62
CA THR A 344 3.11 -35.61 -12.63
C THR A 344 2.95 -36.66 -13.71
N THR A 345 1.71 -37.13 -13.93
CA THR A 345 1.33 -37.97 -15.08
C THR A 345 0.33 -37.22 -15.93
N ASP A 346 0.53 -37.20 -17.25
CA ASP A 346 -0.19 -36.35 -18.20
C ASP A 346 -1.47 -37.03 -18.73
N GLU A 347 -2.49 -37.10 -17.89
CA GLU A 347 -3.87 -37.43 -18.27
C GLU A 347 -4.82 -36.31 -17.78
N PRO A 348 -5.96 -36.05 -18.46
CA PRO A 348 -6.89 -35.00 -18.06
C PRO A 348 -7.59 -35.35 -16.75
N THR A 349 -7.00 -34.92 -15.63
CA THR A 349 -7.50 -35.13 -14.26
C THR A 349 -8.94 -34.65 -14.13
N ARG A 350 -9.83 -35.51 -13.59
CA ARG A 350 -11.21 -35.09 -13.33
C ARG A 350 -11.24 -34.13 -12.14
N ILE A 351 -12.17 -33.18 -12.14
CA ILE A 351 -12.28 -32.17 -11.07
C ILE A 351 -12.45 -32.83 -9.68
N GLY A 352 -13.14 -33.97 -9.60
CA GLY A 352 -13.31 -34.76 -8.38
C GLY A 352 -12.02 -35.37 -7.80
N GLU A 353 -11.04 -35.66 -8.67
CA GLU A 353 -9.74 -36.25 -8.36
C GLU A 353 -8.71 -35.18 -7.93
N LEU A 354 -9.04 -33.88 -8.03
CA LEU A 354 -8.17 -32.78 -7.62
C LEU A 354 -7.95 -32.78 -6.10
N GLU A 355 -6.70 -32.93 -5.66
CA GLU A 355 -6.33 -32.81 -4.25
C GLU A 355 -6.27 -31.35 -3.81
N LEU A 356 -7.10 -30.98 -2.84
CA LEU A 356 -7.11 -29.64 -2.23
C LEU A 356 -6.42 -29.67 -0.86
N PRO A 357 -5.53 -28.71 -0.54
CA PRO A 357 -4.83 -28.66 0.74
C PRO A 357 -5.77 -28.18 1.86
N VAL A 358 -6.26 -29.12 2.67
CA VAL A 358 -7.14 -28.83 3.81
C VAL A 358 -6.30 -28.54 5.04
N GLN A 359 -6.31 -27.28 5.50
CA GLN A 359 -5.69 -26.85 6.75
C GLN A 359 -6.65 -27.04 7.92
N PHE A 360 -6.12 -27.49 9.06
CA PHE A 360 -6.84 -27.64 10.32
C PHE A 360 -6.41 -26.52 11.28
N GLU A 361 -7.29 -25.54 11.47
CA GLU A 361 -7.01 -24.33 12.24
C GLU A 361 -7.80 -24.28 13.55
N ILE A 362 -7.15 -23.87 14.64
CA ILE A 362 -7.79 -23.43 15.89
C ILE A 362 -7.75 -21.89 15.91
N ASP A 363 -8.87 -21.22 16.17
CA ASP A 363 -8.89 -19.75 16.34
C ASP A 363 -8.13 -19.35 17.62
N THR A 364 -7.24 -18.35 17.55
CA THR A 364 -6.42 -17.88 18.69
C THR A 364 -6.67 -16.40 19.03
N VAL A 365 -5.92 -15.86 20.00
CA VAL A 365 -6.08 -14.45 20.38
C VAL A 365 -5.69 -13.52 19.23
N SER A 366 -6.48 -12.47 19.01
CA SER A 366 -6.20 -11.45 18.01
C SER A 366 -5.20 -10.45 18.60
N LEU A 367 -4.05 -10.27 17.96
CA LEU A 367 -2.95 -9.44 18.46
C LEU A 367 -2.85 -8.12 17.68
N PRO A 368 -2.63 -6.99 18.35
CA PRO A 368 -2.45 -5.72 17.66
C PRO A 368 -1.10 -5.66 16.92
N ILE A 369 -1.06 -4.92 15.83
CA ILE A 369 0.09 -4.86 14.91
C ILE A 369 1.41 -4.43 15.59
N ASP A 370 1.34 -3.63 16.65
CA ASP A 370 2.50 -3.23 17.46
C ASP A 370 3.06 -4.41 18.27
N GLN A 371 2.21 -5.19 18.94
CA GLN A 371 2.63 -6.43 19.61
C GLN A 371 3.16 -7.46 18.62
N LEU A 372 2.53 -7.62 17.46
CA LEU A 372 3.03 -8.51 16.40
C LEU A 372 4.42 -8.10 15.90
N SER A 373 4.70 -6.80 15.80
CA SER A 373 6.03 -6.29 15.43
C SER A 373 7.12 -6.49 16.50
N ALA A 374 6.73 -6.83 17.73
CA ALA A 374 7.62 -7.08 18.87
C ALA A 374 7.70 -8.57 19.26
N LEU A 375 7.13 -9.47 18.45
CA LEU A 375 7.19 -10.92 18.68
C LEU A 375 8.57 -11.47 18.30
N GLU A 376 9.31 -11.93 19.31
CA GLU A 376 10.60 -12.61 19.16
C GLU A 376 10.49 -14.12 19.50
N PRO A 377 11.42 -14.96 19.02
CA PRO A 377 11.54 -16.35 19.49
C PRO A 377 11.65 -16.41 21.02
N GLY A 378 10.82 -17.25 21.64
CA GLY A 378 10.67 -17.36 23.09
C GLY A 378 9.41 -16.66 23.64
N TYR A 379 8.73 -15.81 22.86
CA TYR A 379 7.48 -15.18 23.28
C TYR A 379 6.36 -16.23 23.45
N VAL A 380 5.60 -16.13 24.55
CA VAL A 380 4.54 -17.08 24.93
C VAL A 380 3.16 -16.43 24.76
N ILE A 381 2.24 -17.13 24.10
CA ILE A 381 0.86 -16.68 23.85
C ILE A 381 -0.10 -17.72 24.42
N GLU A 382 -1.04 -17.28 25.26
CA GLU A 382 -2.09 -18.14 25.81
C GLU A 382 -3.21 -18.39 24.78
N LEU A 383 -3.70 -19.62 24.74
CA LEU A 383 -4.83 -20.02 23.92
C LEU A 383 -6.14 -19.78 24.69
N PRO A 384 -7.19 -19.22 24.06
CA PRO A 384 -8.49 -18.98 24.73
C PRO A 384 -9.16 -20.26 25.27
N VAL A 385 -8.84 -21.40 24.67
CA VAL A 385 -9.35 -22.74 24.99
C VAL A 385 -8.18 -23.72 24.90
N ALA A 386 -8.18 -24.78 25.71
CA ALA A 386 -7.17 -25.82 25.61
C ALA A 386 -7.22 -26.50 24.23
N VAL A 387 -6.07 -26.94 23.71
CA VAL A 387 -5.96 -27.57 22.38
C VAL A 387 -6.89 -28.79 22.26
N THR A 388 -7.06 -29.56 23.35
CA THR A 388 -7.97 -30.71 23.47
C THR A 388 -9.44 -30.36 23.25
N ASP A 389 -9.85 -29.18 23.72
CA ASP A 389 -11.25 -28.76 23.84
C ASP A 389 -11.63 -27.75 22.73
N ALA A 390 -10.63 -27.34 21.93
CA ALA A 390 -10.77 -26.35 20.87
C ALA A 390 -11.56 -26.91 19.68
N ARG A 391 -12.40 -26.06 19.10
CA ARG A 391 -13.05 -26.35 17.81
C ARG A 391 -12.08 -26.04 16.67
N LEU A 392 -11.95 -27.01 15.77
CA LEU A 392 -11.14 -26.90 14.57
C LEU A 392 -12.00 -26.38 13.42
N ARG A 393 -11.40 -25.54 12.59
CA ARG A 393 -11.92 -25.15 11.28
C ARG A 393 -11.16 -25.92 10.21
N LEU A 394 -11.90 -26.48 9.26
CA LEU A 394 -11.33 -27.01 8.02
C LEU A 394 -11.30 -25.85 7.03
N VAL A 395 -10.11 -25.48 6.56
CA VAL A 395 -9.88 -24.33 5.70
C VAL A 395 -9.18 -24.76 4.41
N VAL A 396 -9.70 -24.33 3.26
CA VAL A 396 -9.16 -24.62 1.92
C VAL A 396 -9.04 -23.30 1.16
N HIS A 397 -7.82 -22.95 0.74
CA HIS A 397 -7.50 -21.66 0.09
C HIS A 397 -8.18 -20.44 0.77
N GLY A 398 -8.14 -20.41 2.11
CA GLY A 398 -8.73 -19.35 2.93
C GLY A 398 -10.24 -19.50 3.24
N GLN A 399 -10.98 -20.34 2.53
CA GLN A 399 -12.40 -20.58 2.77
C GLN A 399 -12.63 -21.64 3.85
N THR A 400 -13.51 -21.37 4.83
CA THR A 400 -13.90 -22.38 5.83
C THR A 400 -14.89 -23.37 5.19
N VAL A 401 -14.47 -24.61 4.98
CA VAL A 401 -15.30 -25.68 4.38
C VAL A 401 -16.05 -26.51 5.43
N GLY A 402 -15.60 -26.51 6.69
CA GLY A 402 -16.24 -27.24 7.78
C GLY A 402 -15.66 -26.95 9.16
N TYR A 403 -16.21 -27.62 10.16
CA TYR A 403 -15.83 -27.55 11.57
C TYR A 403 -15.70 -28.94 12.16
N GLY A 404 -14.73 -29.14 13.05
CA GLY A 404 -14.50 -30.42 13.73
C GLY A 404 -13.94 -30.25 15.14
N GLU A 405 -13.63 -31.37 15.77
CA GLU A 405 -13.02 -31.50 17.11
C GLU A 405 -11.99 -32.64 17.12
N LEU A 406 -11.05 -32.59 18.06
CA LEU A 406 -10.06 -33.65 18.23
C LEU A 406 -10.71 -34.89 18.87
N VAL A 407 -10.40 -36.06 18.32
CA VAL A 407 -10.81 -37.36 18.87
C VAL A 407 -9.64 -38.34 18.83
N ALA A 408 -9.47 -39.13 19.89
CA ALA A 408 -8.55 -40.26 19.89
C ALA A 408 -9.22 -41.49 19.27
N VAL A 409 -8.53 -42.14 18.34
CA VAL A 409 -8.95 -43.41 17.71
C VAL A 409 -7.80 -44.41 17.84
N GLY A 410 -7.83 -45.18 18.93
CA GLY A 410 -6.67 -45.95 19.38
C GLY A 410 -5.48 -45.01 19.64
N GLU A 411 -4.31 -45.37 19.11
CA GLU A 411 -3.07 -44.59 19.26
C GLU A 411 -3.02 -43.29 18.41
N HIS A 412 -3.98 -43.09 17.51
CA HIS A 412 -3.96 -41.97 16.55
C HIS A 412 -4.91 -40.84 16.98
N LEU A 413 -4.47 -39.61 16.78
CA LEU A 413 -5.34 -38.43 16.87
C LEU A 413 -6.01 -38.19 15.51
N GLY A 414 -7.33 -37.95 15.54
CA GLY A 414 -8.15 -37.65 14.38
C GLY A 414 -8.99 -36.39 14.59
N VAL A 415 -9.56 -35.89 13.50
CA VAL A 415 -10.51 -34.78 13.52
C VAL A 415 -11.91 -35.32 13.20
N ARG A 416 -12.82 -35.31 14.18
CA ARG A 416 -14.23 -35.64 13.95
C ARG A 416 -14.94 -34.42 13.36
N ILE A 417 -15.63 -34.60 12.24
CA ILE A 417 -16.43 -33.55 11.61
C ILE A 417 -17.69 -33.32 12.45
N ILE A 418 -17.89 -32.08 12.90
CA ILE A 418 -19.12 -31.64 13.58
C ILE A 418 -20.13 -31.11 12.56
N ARG A 419 -19.66 -30.36 11.55
CA ARG A 419 -20.51 -29.71 10.56
C ARG A 419 -19.72 -29.28 9.32
N MET A 420 -20.21 -29.61 8.13
CA MET A 420 -19.73 -29.01 6.88
C MET A 420 -20.42 -27.65 6.62
N ALA A 421 -19.66 -26.66 6.15
CA ALA A 421 -20.15 -25.31 5.88
C ALA A 421 -20.74 -25.18 4.45
N HIS A 422 -20.22 -25.95 3.49
CA HIS A 422 -20.73 -26.01 2.13
C HIS A 422 -21.47 -27.32 1.88
N ARG A 423 -22.78 -27.34 2.18
CA ARG A 423 -23.69 -28.21 1.42
C ARG A 423 -24.19 -27.38 0.25
N HIS A 424 -23.55 -27.50 -0.91
CA HIS A 424 -24.13 -26.96 -2.13
C HIS A 424 -25.45 -27.70 -2.36
N GLY A 425 -26.57 -27.01 -2.08
CA GLY A 425 -27.82 -27.34 -2.75
C GLY A 425 -27.55 -27.23 -4.24
N THR A 426 -27.83 -28.31 -4.97
CA THR A 426 -27.77 -28.30 -6.43
C THR A 426 -28.63 -27.15 -6.94
N VAL A 427 -27.99 -26.15 -7.56
CA VAL A 427 -28.71 -25.18 -8.38
C VAL A 427 -29.26 -25.97 -9.56
N GLN A 428 -30.59 -26.05 -9.62
CA GLN A 428 -31.36 -26.79 -10.62
C GLN A 428 -31.72 -25.90 -11.80
#